data_AF-A0A0S4VDY6-F1
#
_entry.id   AF-A0A0S4VDY6-F1
#
_cell.length_a   1.000
_cell.length_b   1.000
_cell.length_c   1.000
_cell.angle_alpha   90.00
_cell.angle_beta   90.00
_cell.angle_gamma   90.00
#
_symmetry.space_group_name_H-M   'P 1'
#
loop_
_entity.id
_entity.type
_entity.pdbx_description
1 polymer ?
#
loop_
_entity_poly.entity_id
_entity_poly.type
_entity_poly.pdbx_seq_one_letter_code
_entity_poly.pdbx_strand_id
1 'polypeptide(L)' 'MLLEMAALGYGWTELPRWMVERFAADRLHEVRARGWPRRVPVDAVWSRKRPLGKAGAWLLETMLAN' A
#
# COMPACT_ATOMS: atom_id res chain seq x y z
N MET A 1 11.71 2.87 -6.96
CA MET A 1 13.13 2.45 -6.95
C MET A 1 13.32 1.04 -6.38
N LEU A 2 12.84 0.71 -5.18
CA LEU A 2 13.03 -0.65 -4.60
C LEU A 2 12.24 -1.74 -5.32
N LEU A 3 11.00 -1.45 -5.71
CA LEU A 3 10.15 -2.39 -6.44
C LEU A 3 10.80 -2.82 -7.75
N GLU A 4 11.30 -1.87 -8.52
CA GLU A 4 11.94 -2.10 -9.81
C GLU A 4 13.24 -2.88 -9.66
N MET A 5 14.04 -2.57 -8.62
CA MET A 5 15.27 -3.31 -8.34
C MET A 5 14.99 -4.77 -7.98
N ALA A 6 14.01 -5.02 -7.12
CA ALA A 6 13.58 -6.39 -6.82
C ALA A 6 13.06 -7.10 -8.08
N ALA A 7 12.25 -6.42 -8.90
CA ALA A 7 11.66 -6.98 -10.12
C ALA A 7 12.68 -7.21 -11.26
N LEU A 8 13.85 -6.58 -11.18
CA LEU A 8 15.00 -6.79 -12.07
C LEU A 8 16.01 -7.80 -11.51
N GLY A 9 15.75 -8.38 -10.33
CA GLY A 9 16.60 -9.41 -9.72
C GLY A 9 17.77 -8.87 -8.89
N TYR A 10 17.81 -7.57 -8.57
CA TYR A 10 18.83 -6.96 -7.72
C TYR A 10 18.55 -7.22 -6.23
N GLY A 11 18.42 -8.48 -5.84
CA GLY A 11 18.20 -8.92 -4.47
C GLY A 11 16.73 -8.93 -4.02
N TRP A 12 16.53 -8.89 -2.71
CA TRP A 12 15.22 -8.93 -2.06
C TRP A 12 15.02 -7.72 -1.15
N THR A 13 13.78 -7.33 -0.93
CA THR A 13 13.44 -6.15 -0.12
C THR A 13 12.06 -6.28 0.50
N GLU A 14 11.82 -5.52 1.56
CA GLU A 14 10.52 -5.45 2.23
C GLU A 14 9.59 -4.52 1.43
N LEU A 15 8.44 -5.04 0.98
CA LEU A 15 7.48 -4.29 0.18
C LEU A 15 6.05 -4.46 0.72
N PRO A 16 5.20 -3.42 0.65
CA PRO A 16 3.78 -3.59 0.90
C PRO A 16 3.14 -4.54 -0.12
N ARG A 17 2.35 -5.51 0.33
CA ARG A 17 1.69 -6.49 -0.55
C ARG A 17 0.83 -5.83 -1.63
N TRP A 18 0.05 -4.80 -1.27
CA TRP A 18 -0.78 -4.05 -2.22
C TRP A 18 0.04 -3.43 -3.37
N MET A 19 1.30 -3.04 -3.10
CA MET A 19 2.18 -2.45 -4.10
C MET A 19 2.67 -3.54 -5.07
N VAL A 20 3.03 -4.72 -4.55
CA VAL A 20 3.43 -5.86 -5.37
C VAL A 20 2.27 -6.34 -6.23
N GLU A 21 1.09 -6.56 -5.63
CA GLU A 21 -0.13 -7.01 -6.34
C GLU A 21 -0.52 -6.08 -7.49
N ARG A 22 -0.36 -4.75 -7.31
CA ARG A 22 -0.76 -3.77 -8.32
C ARG A 22 0.28 -3.54 -9.41
N PHE A 23 1.56 -3.61 -9.08
CA PHE A 23 2.62 -3.08 -9.96
C PHE A 23 3.72 -4.08 -10.33
N ALA A 24 3.81 -5.21 -9.65
CA ALA A 24 4.84 -6.23 -9.91
C ALA A 24 4.34 -7.66 -9.66
N ALA A 25 3.03 -7.88 -9.86
CA ALA A 25 2.43 -9.21 -9.83
C ALA A 25 3.21 -10.19 -10.72
N ASP A 26 3.17 -11.48 -10.39
CA ASP A 26 3.86 -12.60 -11.06
C ASP A 26 5.38 -12.49 -11.28
N ARG A 27 5.98 -11.32 -10.98
CA ARG A 27 7.40 -11.02 -11.16
C ARG A 27 8.19 -11.14 -9.87
N LEU A 28 7.50 -11.10 -8.73
CA LEU A 28 8.10 -11.19 -7.40
C LEU A 28 7.49 -12.36 -6.64
N HIS A 29 8.32 -13.03 -5.84
CA HIS A 29 7.91 -14.12 -4.96
C HIS A 29 7.98 -13.67 -3.50
N GLU A 30 6.89 -13.86 -2.75
CA GLU A 30 6.88 -13.55 -1.31
C GLU A 30 7.69 -14.60 -0.52
N VAL A 31 8.68 -14.13 0.26
CA VAL A 31 9.51 -14.98 1.10
C VAL A 31 8.89 -15.13 2.50
N ARG A 32 8.80 -16.37 3.00
CA ARG A 32 8.37 -16.63 4.38
C ARG A 32 9.50 -16.28 5.36
N ALA A 33 9.30 -15.21 6.13
CA ALA A 33 10.25 -14.76 7.13
C ALA A 33 9.59 -14.65 8.51
N ARG A 34 10.35 -14.91 9.59
CA ARG A 34 9.87 -14.75 10.96
C ARG A 34 9.46 -13.30 11.21
N GLY A 35 8.26 -13.10 11.78
CA GLY A 35 7.73 -11.77 12.07
C GLY A 35 7.05 -11.07 10.88
N TRP A 36 6.91 -11.77 9.74
CA TRP A 36 6.22 -11.29 8.55
C TRP A 36 5.01 -12.17 8.21
N PRO A 37 3.96 -11.62 7.56
CA PRO A 37 3.78 -10.21 7.18
C PRO A 37 3.54 -9.29 8.39
N ARG A 38 4.05 -8.05 8.31
CA ARG A 38 3.74 -7.02 9.30
C ARG A 38 2.49 -6.26 8.89
N ARG A 39 1.52 -6.14 9.80
CA ARG A 39 0.36 -5.26 9.61
C ARG A 39 0.79 -3.83 9.87
N VAL A 40 0.56 -2.96 8.89
CA VAL A 40 0.81 -1.51 9.01
C VAL A 40 -0.54 -0.80 8.93
N PRO A 41 -0.98 -0.10 9.98
CA PRO A 41 -2.23 0.64 9.93
C PRO A 41 -2.12 1.83 8.95
N VAL A 42 -3.21 2.11 8.25
CA VAL A 42 -3.32 3.25 7.34
C VAL A 42 -4.60 3.99 7.70
N ASP A 43 -4.47 5.25 8.09
CA ASP A 43 -5.58 6.09 8.54
C ASP A 43 -5.88 7.20 7.53
N ALA A 44 -7.15 7.46 7.29
CA ALA A 44 -7.59 8.64 6.55
C ALA A 44 -7.70 9.84 7.51
N VAL A 45 -7.00 10.93 7.20
CA VAL A 45 -6.99 12.13 8.06
C VAL A 45 -7.35 13.38 7.26
N TRP A 46 -8.01 14.32 7.92
CA TRP A 46 -8.37 15.61 7.34
C TRP A 46 -8.27 16.74 8.37
N SER A 47 -8.26 17.98 7.86
CA SER A 47 -8.20 19.15 8.73
C SER A 47 -9.53 19.35 9.45
N ARG A 48 -9.48 19.56 10.78
CA ARG A 48 -10.64 20.01 11.54
C ARG A 48 -11.04 21.46 11.22
N LYS A 49 -10.09 22.30 10.80
CA LYS A 49 -10.34 23.71 10.45
C LYS A 49 -10.95 23.86 9.06
N ARG A 50 -10.67 22.92 8.16
CA ARG A 50 -11.22 22.85 6.81
C ARG A 50 -11.81 21.45 6.61
N PRO A 51 -13.06 21.22 7.05
CA PRO A 51 -13.69 19.93 6.93
C PRO A 51 -13.84 19.53 5.45
N LEU A 52 -14.05 18.24 5.22
CA LEU A 52 -14.22 17.71 3.88
C LEU A 52 -15.47 18.32 3.23
N GLY A 53 -15.30 18.91 2.05
CA GLY A 53 -16.42 19.25 1.17
C GLY A 53 -17.01 17.98 0.53
N LYS A 54 -18.04 18.15 -0.30
CA LYS A 54 -18.76 17.02 -0.95
C LYS A 54 -17.83 16.02 -1.63
N ALA A 55 -16.86 16.50 -2.42
CA ALA A 55 -15.90 15.63 -3.10
C ALA A 55 -14.98 14.89 -2.12
N GLY A 56 -14.57 15.54 -1.02
CA GLY A 56 -13.73 14.91 0.00
C GLY A 56 -14.49 13.86 0.81
N ALA A 57 -15.75 14.13 1.15
CA ALA A 57 -16.62 13.17 1.83
C ALA A 57 -16.88 11.95 0.94
N TRP A 58 -17.21 12.17 -0.33
CA TRP A 58 -17.37 11.10 -1.32
C TRP A 58 -16.10 10.24 -1.46
N LEU A 59 -14.91 10.85 -1.52
CA LEU A 59 -13.66 10.10 -1.62
C LEU A 59 -13.44 9.26 -0.36
N LEU A 60 -13.68 9.82 0.83
CA LEU A 60 -13.56 9.07 2.08
C LEU A 60 -14.52 7.88 2.11
N GLU A 61 -15.79 8.08 1.77
CA GLU A 61 -16.77 7.01 1.65
C GLU A 61 -16.33 5.95 0.65
N THR A 62 -15.82 6.35 -0.51
CA THR A 62 -15.33 5.44 -1.55
C THR A 62 -14.11 4.63 -1.09
N MET A 63 -13.22 5.23 -0.29
CA MET A 63 -12.06 4.52 0.28
C MET A 63 -12.45 3.54 1.39
N LEU A 64 -13.56 3.78 2.07
CA LEU A 64 -14.07 2.93 3.17
C LEU A 64 -15.11 1.88 2.69
N ALA A 65 -15.68 2.08 1.51
CA ALA A 65 -16.55 1.12 0.85
C ALA A 65 -15.68 0.01 0.24
N ASN A 66 -15.62 -1.12 0.94
CA ASN A 66 -14.93 -2.34 0.51
C ASN A 66 -15.55 -2.92 -0.78
#